data_AF-A0A4Y2LWG2-F1
#
_entry.id   AF-A0A4Y2LWG2-F1
#
_cell.length_a   1.000
_cell.length_b   1.000
_cell.length_c   1.000
_cell.angle_alpha   90.00
_cell.angle_beta   90.00
_cell.angle_gamma   90.00
#
_symmetry.space_group_name_H-M   'P 1'
#
loop_
_entity.id
_entity.type
_entity.pdbx_description
1 polymer ?
#
loop_
_entity_poly.entity_id
_entity_poly.type
_entity_poly.pdbx_seq_one_letter_code
_entity_poly.pdbx_strand_id
1 'polypeptide(L)'
;MYKLISSQFSDHNGKIFPCDRYLVFYHSEKDLQAYEKDCKKNNAVKIVMPKNETIKFKNYHKSLRTPFVMYADFECLTTKIDTCQPDENGFYMQKYHTHEPMSFALYIKYKHDDYNPPITYRGPNATKVFYDRVKSEELKIKKIYDKKQPIKMTAENEKHFQRTNTCHI
;
A
#
# COMPACT_ATOMS: atom_id res chain seq x y z
N MET A 1 33.59 14.41 1.73
CA MET A 1 32.43 13.57 2.08
C MET A 1 31.75 12.96 0.84
N TYR A 2 31.54 13.71 -0.24
CA TYR A 2 30.80 13.26 -1.43
C TYR A 2 31.48 12.18 -2.31
N LYS A 3 32.80 11.97 -2.15
CA LYS A 3 33.58 11.03 -2.99
C LYS A 3 33.37 9.55 -2.64
N LEU A 4 32.85 9.25 -1.43
CA LEU A 4 32.56 7.88 -0.98
C LEU A 4 31.15 7.40 -1.34
N ILE A 5 30.24 8.34 -1.62
CA ILE A 5 28.83 8.03 -1.88
C ILE A 5 28.64 7.64 -3.35
N SER A 6 29.37 8.27 -4.28
CA SER A 6 29.18 8.01 -5.71
C SER A 6 29.42 6.55 -6.12
N SER A 7 30.44 5.90 -5.55
CA SER A 7 30.78 4.50 -5.83
C SER A 7 29.77 3.49 -5.25
N GLN A 8 28.84 3.92 -4.39
CA GLN A 8 27.81 3.03 -3.83
C GLN A 8 26.52 3.03 -4.64
N PHE A 9 26.29 4.07 -5.46
CA PHE A 9 25.02 4.28 -6.17
C PHE A 9 25.16 4.22 -7.69
N SER A 10 26.38 4.28 -8.24
CA SER A 10 26.62 4.24 -9.68
C SER A 10 27.98 3.64 -10.02
N ASP A 11 28.00 2.78 -11.04
CA ASP A 11 29.23 2.23 -11.62
C ASP A 11 29.90 3.23 -12.60
N HIS A 12 29.23 4.35 -12.88
CA HIS A 12 29.76 5.38 -13.75
C HIS A 12 30.70 6.32 -12.98
N ASN A 13 31.91 6.56 -13.53
CA ASN A 13 32.92 7.48 -12.99
C ASN A 13 32.57 8.98 -13.09
N GLY A 14 31.27 9.31 -13.15
CA GLY A 14 30.76 10.68 -13.23
C GLY A 14 30.72 11.37 -11.87
N LYS A 15 30.93 12.69 -11.86
CA LYS A 15 30.73 13.51 -10.66
C LYS A 15 29.23 13.56 -10.35
N ILE A 16 28.87 13.30 -9.09
CA ILE A 16 27.49 13.35 -8.59
C ILE A 16 27.36 14.55 -7.65
N PHE A 17 26.19 15.19 -7.71
CA PHE A 17 25.81 16.37 -6.95
C PHE A 17 24.60 16.02 -6.06
N PRO A 18 24.82 15.61 -4.80
CA PRO A 18 23.73 15.31 -3.88
C PRO A 18 23.10 16.57 -3.33
N CYS A 19 21.79 16.54 -3.09
CA CYS A 19 21.12 17.53 -2.26
C CYS A 19 21.29 17.19 -0.77
N ASP A 20 21.83 18.12 0.01
CA ASP A 20 22.09 17.90 1.44
C ASP A 20 20.84 17.71 2.31
N ARG A 21 19.64 18.10 1.84
CA ARG A 21 18.38 18.00 2.60
C ARG A 21 17.64 16.68 2.39
N TYR A 22 17.59 16.19 1.15
CA TYR A 22 16.78 15.03 0.77
C TYR A 22 17.61 13.86 0.25
N LEU A 23 18.93 14.01 0.16
CA LEU A 23 19.86 12.99 -0.35
C LEU A 23 19.49 12.46 -1.74
N VAL A 24 18.82 13.30 -2.55
CA VAL A 24 18.55 13.04 -3.97
C VAL A 24 19.80 13.42 -4.77
N PHE A 25 20.18 12.58 -5.73
CA PHE A 25 21.41 12.71 -6.50
C PHE A 25 21.17 13.25 -7.90
N TYR A 26 22.02 14.18 -8.33
CA TYR A 26 22.00 14.77 -9.67
C TYR A 26 23.35 14.59 -10.37
N HIS A 27 23.34 14.50 -11.69
CA HIS A 27 24.57 14.32 -12.50
C HIS A 27 25.11 15.63 -13.08
N SER A 28 24.38 16.74 -12.90
CA SER A 28 24.86 18.08 -13.24
C SER A 28 24.58 19.07 -12.12
N GLU A 29 25.44 20.08 -12.01
CA GLU A 29 25.27 21.16 -11.03
C GLU A 29 24.05 22.03 -11.34
N LYS A 30 23.69 22.17 -12.63
CA LYS A 30 22.51 22.91 -13.07
C LYS A 30 21.22 22.26 -12.58
N ASP A 31 21.14 20.93 -12.63
CA ASP A 31 19.97 20.18 -12.18
C ASP A 31 19.80 20.28 -10.66
N LEU A 32 20.91 20.20 -9.91
CA LEU A 32 20.88 20.44 -8.46
C LEU A 32 20.40 21.86 -8.15
N GLN A 33 20.92 22.88 -8.84
CA GLN A 33 20.51 24.27 -8.62
C GLN A 33 19.04 24.52 -8.97
N ALA A 34 18.51 23.87 -10.01
CA ALA A 34 17.09 23.92 -10.35
C ALA A 34 16.24 23.29 -9.24
N TYR A 35 16.61 22.10 -8.77
CA TYR A 35 15.93 21.40 -7.68
C TYR A 35 16.01 22.15 -6.34
N GLU A 36 17.16 22.75 -6.03
CA GLU A 36 17.38 23.48 -4.77
C GLU A 36 16.38 24.63 -4.57
N LYS A 37 15.92 25.25 -5.66
CA LYS A 37 14.89 26.31 -5.60
C LYS A 37 13.58 25.82 -5.00
N ASP A 38 13.20 24.57 -5.26
CA ASP A 38 11.98 23.97 -4.74
C ASP A 38 12.23 23.25 -3.41
N CYS A 39 13.36 22.56 -3.29
CA CYS A 39 13.81 21.90 -2.06
C CYS A 39 13.92 22.87 -0.87
N LYS A 40 14.36 24.12 -1.11
CA LYS A 40 14.47 25.16 -0.07
C LYS A 40 13.13 25.80 0.32
N LYS A 41 12.08 25.70 -0.52
CA LYS A 41 10.73 26.21 -0.18
C LYS A 41 10.09 25.43 0.95
N ASN A 42 10.41 24.14 1.04
CA ASN A 42 9.94 23.29 2.12
C ASN A 42 10.88 23.40 3.32
N ASN A 43 10.30 23.56 4.51
CA ASN A 43 11.06 23.50 5.75
C ASN A 43 11.76 22.14 5.84
N ALA A 44 13.02 22.14 6.27
CA ALA A 44 13.74 20.90 6.51
C ALA A 44 12.93 20.06 7.52
N VAL A 45 12.65 18.81 7.16
CA VAL A 45 11.94 17.89 8.05
C VAL A 45 12.90 17.52 9.18
N LYS A 46 12.80 18.23 10.29
CA LYS A 46 13.48 17.83 11.53
C LYS A 46 12.68 16.67 12.11
N ILE A 47 13.32 15.51 12.23
CA ILE A 47 12.77 14.40 13.01
C ILE A 47 12.64 14.90 14.46
N VAL A 48 11.40 15.20 14.88
CA VAL A 48 11.10 15.56 16.26
C VAL A 48 10.82 14.25 17.00
N MET A 49 11.80 13.80 17.77
CA MET A 49 11.59 12.68 18.69
C MET A 49 10.57 13.10 19.75
N PRO A 50 9.66 12.20 20.16
CA PRO A 50 8.75 12.50 21.26
C PRO A 50 9.54 12.85 22.52
N LYS A 51 9.07 13.85 23.27
CA LYS A 51 9.74 14.30 24.51
C LYS A 51 9.66 13.28 25.65
N ASN A 52 8.75 12.32 25.55
CA ASN A 52 8.55 11.29 26.57
C ASN A 52 9.59 10.18 26.39
N GLU A 53 10.23 9.79 27.49
CA GLU A 53 11.21 8.68 27.53
C GLU A 53 10.58 7.33 27.19
N THR A 54 9.25 7.20 27.30
CA THR A 54 8.52 5.97 27.00
C THR A 54 7.40 6.22 25.99
N ILE A 55 7.41 5.44 24.91
CA ILE A 55 6.37 5.43 23.88
C ILE A 55 5.55 4.16 24.08
N LYS A 56 4.22 4.27 24.10
CA LYS A 56 3.31 3.12 24.22
C LYS A 56 2.52 2.93 22.94
N PHE A 57 2.37 1.69 22.51
CA PHE A 57 1.58 1.35 21.33
C PHE A 57 0.09 1.45 21.65
N LYS A 58 -0.60 2.46 21.11
CA LYS A 58 -2.03 2.68 21.41
C LYS A 58 -2.96 1.74 20.66
N ASN A 59 -2.55 1.26 19.49
CA ASN A 59 -3.40 0.50 18.56
C ASN A 59 -3.01 -0.98 18.48
N TYR A 60 -2.90 -1.65 19.63
CA TYR A 60 -2.54 -3.09 19.69
C TYR A 60 -3.46 -3.95 18.81
N HIS A 61 -4.76 -3.65 18.76
CA HIS A 61 -5.71 -4.38 17.92
C HIS A 61 -5.34 -4.41 16.42
N LYS A 62 -4.51 -3.47 15.93
CA LYS A 62 -4.03 -3.44 14.54
C LYS A 62 -2.84 -4.38 14.28
N SER A 63 -2.18 -4.88 15.32
CA SER A 63 -1.16 -5.93 15.18
C SER A 63 -1.79 -7.33 15.08
N LEU A 64 -3.07 -7.46 15.43
CA LEU A 64 -3.79 -8.73 15.34
C LEU A 64 -4.03 -9.08 13.87
N ARG A 65 -3.64 -10.30 13.49
CA ARG A 65 -3.84 -10.83 12.14
C ARG A 65 -5.34 -10.95 11.84
N THR A 66 -5.80 -10.29 10.78
CA THR A 66 -7.19 -10.40 10.31
C THR A 66 -7.48 -11.83 9.82
N PRO A 67 -8.55 -12.48 10.31
CA PRO A 67 -8.90 -13.84 9.91
C PRO A 67 -9.21 -14.01 8.42
N PHE A 68 -9.82 -13.01 7.78
CA PHE A 68 -10.18 -13.03 6.37
C PHE A 68 -9.52 -11.89 5.61
N VAL A 69 -9.05 -12.16 4.40
CA VAL A 69 -8.54 -11.16 3.46
C VAL A 69 -9.11 -11.45 2.08
N MET A 70 -9.62 -10.41 1.42
CA MET A 70 -10.11 -10.47 0.05
C MET A 70 -9.11 -9.81 -0.89
N TYR A 71 -8.63 -10.56 -1.87
CA TYR A 71 -7.81 -10.06 -2.97
C TYR A 71 -8.69 -10.01 -4.21
N ALA A 72 -8.75 -8.86 -4.86
CA ALA A 72 -9.55 -8.67 -6.06
C ALA A 72 -8.73 -7.95 -7.11
N ASP A 73 -8.93 -8.35 -8.36
CA ASP A 73 -8.39 -7.65 -9.51
C ASP A 73 -9.41 -7.61 -10.65
N PHE A 74 -9.35 -6.56 -11.47
CA PHE A 74 -10.22 -6.35 -12.61
C PHE A 74 -9.40 -6.30 -13.89
N GLU A 75 -9.88 -7.01 -14.90
CA GLU A 75 -9.44 -6.80 -16.26
C GLU A 75 -10.39 -5.80 -16.92
N CYS A 76 -9.81 -4.81 -17.59
CA CYS A 76 -10.55 -3.71 -18.19
C CYS A 76 -10.28 -3.62 -19.70
N LEU A 77 -11.31 -3.30 -20.46
CA LEU A 77 -11.16 -2.85 -21.84
C LEU A 77 -10.75 -1.38 -21.84
N THR A 78 -9.75 -1.05 -22.63
CA THR A 78 -9.29 0.32 -22.80
C THR A 78 -9.93 0.90 -24.05
N THR A 79 -10.94 1.76 -23.88
CA THR A 79 -11.62 2.46 -24.97
C THR A 79 -10.98 3.83 -25.17
N LYS A 80 -10.90 4.29 -26.43
CA LYS A 80 -10.43 5.65 -26.72
C LYS A 80 -11.49 6.65 -26.29
N ILE A 81 -11.06 7.74 -25.69
CA ILE A 81 -11.92 8.90 -25.44
C ILE A 81 -11.81 9.78 -26.67
N ASP A 82 -12.90 9.94 -27.42
CA ASP A 82 -13.00 10.95 -28.47
C ASP A 82 -13.23 12.32 -27.82
N THR A 83 -12.17 12.93 -27.30
CA THR A 83 -12.20 14.36 -26.94
C THR A 83 -11.77 15.20 -28.13
N CYS A 84 -12.69 16.03 -28.61
CA CYS A 84 -12.42 17.06 -29.61
C CYS A 84 -11.59 18.19 -28.97
N GLN A 85 -10.29 18.18 -29.23
CA GLN A 85 -9.34 19.29 -29.04
C GLN A 85 -9.18 19.87 -27.61
N PRO A 86 -8.00 20.43 -27.26
CA PRO A 86 -7.83 21.16 -26.01
C PRO A 86 -8.71 22.42 -26.03
N ASP A 87 -9.43 22.69 -24.94
CA ASP A 87 -9.89 24.05 -24.65
C ASP A 87 -8.68 24.98 -24.62
N GLU A 88 -8.78 26.16 -25.24
CA GLU A 88 -7.69 27.16 -25.30
C GLU A 88 -7.24 27.65 -23.91
N ASN A 89 -8.06 27.40 -22.87
CA ASN A 89 -7.80 27.68 -21.45
C ASN A 89 -7.53 26.42 -20.60
N GLY A 90 -7.41 25.24 -21.23
CA GLY A 90 -7.44 23.94 -20.57
C GLY A 90 -6.08 23.35 -20.19
N PHE A 91 -6.07 22.61 -19.10
CA PHE A 91 -4.94 21.87 -18.54
C PHE A 91 -4.15 21.08 -19.61
N TYR A 92 -2.82 21.11 -19.49
CA TYR A 92 -1.84 20.43 -20.37
C TYR A 92 -1.93 18.89 -20.41
N MET A 93 -2.82 18.26 -19.62
CA MET A 93 -3.03 16.82 -19.60
C MET A 93 -4.42 16.45 -20.13
N GLN A 94 -4.46 15.77 -21.28
CA GLN A 94 -5.68 15.21 -21.85
C GLN A 94 -5.79 13.70 -21.56
N LYS A 95 -6.97 13.28 -21.11
CA LYS A 95 -7.30 11.86 -20.96
C LYS A 95 -7.66 11.30 -22.34
N TYR A 96 -6.95 10.30 -22.81
CA TYR A 96 -7.13 9.71 -24.15
C TYR A 96 -7.74 8.30 -24.12
N HIS A 97 -7.80 7.67 -22.94
CA HIS A 97 -8.40 6.36 -22.74
C HIS A 97 -9.26 6.27 -21.48
N THR A 98 -10.33 5.47 -21.56
CA THR A 98 -11.16 5.06 -20.43
C THR A 98 -11.02 3.55 -20.22
N HIS A 99 -10.89 3.14 -18.96
CA HIS A 99 -10.89 1.74 -18.57
C HIS A 99 -12.31 1.31 -18.19
N GLU A 100 -12.88 0.38 -18.96
CA GLU A 100 -14.17 -0.23 -18.69
C GLU A 100 -13.98 -1.66 -18.15
N PRO A 101 -14.34 -1.93 -16.88
CA PRO A 101 -14.16 -3.26 -16.30
C PRO A 101 -15.01 -4.32 -17.01
N MET A 102 -14.37 -5.37 -17.52
CA MET A 102 -15.02 -6.45 -18.27
C MET A 102 -15.05 -7.79 -17.52
N SER A 103 -14.10 -8.00 -16.62
CA SER A 103 -14.03 -9.19 -15.78
C SER A 103 -13.33 -8.88 -14.47
N PHE A 104 -13.53 -9.76 -13.49
CA PHE A 104 -12.79 -9.72 -12.24
C PHE A 104 -12.44 -11.12 -11.75
N ALA A 105 -11.42 -11.18 -10.91
CA ALA A 105 -11.10 -12.33 -10.08
C ALA A 105 -11.14 -11.89 -8.61
N LEU A 106 -11.81 -12.65 -7.77
CA LEU A 106 -11.90 -12.44 -6.32
C LEU A 106 -11.42 -13.71 -5.62
N TYR A 107 -10.35 -13.59 -4.84
CA TYR A 107 -9.81 -14.65 -4.01
C TYR A 107 -9.93 -14.27 -2.53
N ILE A 108 -10.51 -15.17 -1.75
CA ILE A 108 -10.76 -14.96 -0.33
C ILE A 108 -9.89 -15.94 0.45
N LYS A 109 -8.90 -15.42 1.19
CA LYS A 109 -8.07 -16.24 2.08
C LYS A 109 -8.61 -16.19 3.50
N TYR A 110 -8.77 -17.36 4.09
CA TYR A 110 -9.05 -17.53 5.51
C TYR A 110 -7.79 -18.01 6.24
N LYS A 111 -7.59 -17.53 7.48
CA LYS A 111 -6.40 -17.82 8.27
C LYS A 111 -6.26 -19.30 8.64
N HIS A 112 -7.37 -19.99 8.85
CA HIS A 112 -7.36 -21.34 9.42
C HIS A 112 -7.44 -22.46 8.37
N ASP A 113 -7.94 -22.17 7.18
CA ASP A 113 -8.08 -23.14 6.10
C ASP A 113 -8.32 -22.45 4.76
N ASP A 114 -8.40 -23.22 3.67
CA ASP A 114 -8.89 -22.75 2.38
C ASP A 114 -10.40 -22.51 2.46
N TYR A 115 -10.82 -21.29 2.07
CA TYR A 115 -12.20 -20.86 2.21
C TYR A 115 -13.07 -21.30 1.04
N ASN A 116 -12.80 -20.74 -0.13
CA ASN A 116 -13.47 -21.03 -1.39
C ASN A 116 -12.47 -20.90 -2.53
N PRO A 117 -12.67 -21.62 -3.65
CA PRO A 117 -11.89 -21.38 -4.85
C PRO A 117 -12.07 -19.93 -5.34
N PRO A 118 -11.10 -19.38 -6.09
CA PRO A 118 -11.21 -18.04 -6.67
C PRO A 118 -12.50 -17.89 -7.48
N ILE A 119 -13.22 -16.81 -7.23
CA ILE A 119 -14.43 -16.45 -7.96
C ILE A 119 -14.01 -15.60 -9.16
N THR A 120 -14.29 -16.08 -10.36
CA THR A 120 -14.06 -15.30 -11.59
C THR A 120 -15.38 -14.97 -12.25
N TYR A 121 -15.45 -13.81 -12.88
CA TYR A 121 -16.59 -13.40 -13.69
C TYR A 121 -16.09 -12.66 -14.91
N ARG A 122 -16.68 -12.96 -16.06
CA ARG A 122 -16.46 -12.23 -17.31
C ARG A 122 -17.79 -11.98 -17.98
N GLY A 123 -18.10 -10.72 -18.22
CA GLY A 123 -19.38 -10.34 -18.78
C GLY A 123 -19.69 -8.86 -18.57
N PRO A 124 -20.85 -8.39 -19.07
CA PRO A 124 -21.26 -7.01 -18.91
C PRO A 124 -21.44 -6.67 -17.42
N ASN A 125 -21.26 -5.38 -17.10
CA ASN A 125 -21.45 -4.85 -15.74
C ASN A 125 -20.61 -5.56 -14.66
N ALA A 126 -19.36 -5.92 -14.99
CA ALA A 126 -18.47 -6.63 -14.07
C ALA A 126 -18.37 -5.96 -12.69
N THR A 127 -18.37 -4.64 -12.63
CA THR A 127 -18.35 -3.87 -11.37
C THR A 127 -19.57 -4.12 -10.50
N LYS A 128 -20.77 -4.18 -11.08
CA LYS A 128 -22.01 -4.42 -10.33
C LYS A 128 -22.03 -5.85 -9.77
N VAL A 129 -21.71 -6.82 -10.63
CA VAL A 129 -21.65 -8.24 -10.24
C VAL A 129 -20.58 -8.45 -9.16
N PHE A 130 -19.44 -7.76 -9.26
CA PHE A 130 -18.42 -7.78 -8.22
C PHE A 130 -18.95 -7.30 -6.87
N TYR A 131 -19.60 -6.13 -6.84
CA TYR A 131 -20.15 -5.57 -5.62
C TYR A 131 -21.18 -6.50 -4.98
N ASP A 132 -22.11 -7.03 -5.77
CA ASP A 132 -23.12 -7.99 -5.31
C ASP A 132 -22.46 -9.26 -4.74
N ARG A 133 -21.39 -9.73 -5.39
CA ARG A 133 -20.63 -10.89 -4.93
C ARG A 133 -19.92 -10.61 -3.61
N VAL A 134 -19.20 -9.50 -3.48
CA VAL A 134 -18.52 -9.11 -2.24
C VAL A 134 -19.51 -8.99 -1.10
N LYS A 135 -20.66 -8.34 -1.31
CA LYS A 135 -21.73 -8.22 -0.31
C LYS A 135 -22.28 -9.58 0.12
N SER A 136 -22.47 -10.50 -0.83
CA SER A 136 -22.92 -11.85 -0.52
C SER A 136 -21.91 -12.64 0.32
N GLU A 137 -20.62 -12.49 0.03
CA GLU A 137 -19.53 -13.14 0.78
C GLU A 137 -19.34 -12.51 2.16
N GLU A 138 -19.47 -11.19 2.28
CA GLU A 138 -19.46 -10.47 3.56
C GLU A 138 -20.53 -11.03 4.51
N LEU A 139 -21.76 -11.25 4.03
CA LEU A 139 -22.84 -11.83 4.84
C LEU A 139 -22.51 -13.26 5.30
N LYS A 140 -21.81 -14.06 4.49
CA LYS A 140 -21.35 -15.41 4.86
C LYS A 140 -20.25 -15.33 5.91
N ILE A 141 -19.27 -14.46 5.71
CA ILE A 141 -18.15 -14.23 6.63
C ILE A 141 -18.69 -13.74 7.98
N LYS A 142 -19.66 -12.82 7.98
CA LYS A 142 -20.30 -12.32 9.20
C LYS A 142 -20.90 -13.46 10.04
N LYS A 143 -21.61 -14.42 9.41
CA LYS A 143 -22.13 -15.61 10.10
C LYS A 143 -21.03 -16.48 10.72
N ILE A 144 -19.80 -16.44 10.20
CA ILE A 144 -18.66 -17.14 10.78
C ILE A 144 -18.14 -16.38 12.00
N TYR A 145 -18.02 -15.05 11.90
CA TYR A 145 -17.64 -14.20 13.04
C TYR A 145 -18.63 -14.25 14.20
N ASP A 146 -19.93 -14.38 13.91
CA ASP A 146 -20.98 -14.45 14.93
C ASP A 146 -20.91 -15.74 15.76
N LYS A 147 -20.24 -16.79 15.26
CA LYS A 147 -20.01 -18.04 16.00
C LYS A 147 -18.92 -17.83 17.04
N LYS A 148 -19.33 -17.69 18.30
CA LYS A 148 -18.40 -17.67 19.44
C LYS A 148 -17.69 -19.01 19.56
N GLN A 149 -16.38 -19.02 19.34
CA GLN A 149 -15.54 -20.19 19.59
C GLN A 149 -14.82 -20.03 20.94
N PRO A 150 -14.69 -21.11 21.73
CA PRO A 150 -13.90 -21.08 22.93
C PRO A 150 -12.42 -20.87 22.57
N ILE A 151 -11.72 -20.08 23.38
CA ILE A 151 -10.29 -19.88 23.22
C ILE A 151 -9.60 -21.22 23.49
N LYS A 152 -8.86 -21.74 22.50
CA LYS A 152 -8.01 -22.94 22.67
C LYS A 152 -6.67 -22.53 23.28
N MET A 153 -6.61 -22.38 24.60
CA MET A 153 -5.35 -22.24 25.35
C MET A 153 -4.88 -23.62 25.80
N THR A 154 -3.74 -24.07 25.28
CA THR A 154 -3.10 -25.30 25.77
C THR A 154 -2.29 -25.00 27.05
N ALA A 155 -2.03 -26.03 27.86
CA ALA A 155 -1.17 -25.89 29.04
C ALA A 155 0.26 -25.41 28.69
N GLU A 156 0.72 -25.69 27.47
CA GLU A 156 1.99 -25.19 26.92
C GLU A 156 1.93 -23.69 26.63
N ASN A 157 0.85 -23.19 26.03
CA ASN A 157 0.65 -21.76 25.80
C ASN A 157 0.65 -20.99 27.13
N GLU A 158 -0.02 -21.52 28.16
CA GLU A 158 -0.04 -20.92 29.50
C GLU A 158 1.36 -20.88 30.12
N LYS A 159 2.09 -22.00 30.08
CA LYS A 159 3.49 -22.06 30.54
C LYS A 159 4.40 -21.10 29.78
N HIS A 160 4.22 -20.99 28.46
CA HIS A 160 5.00 -20.07 27.63
C HIS A 160 4.71 -18.61 27.97
N PHE A 161 3.43 -18.28 28.18
CA PHE A 161 3.02 -16.95 28.61
C PHE A 161 3.65 -16.59 29.96
N GLN A 162 3.57 -17.48 30.95
CA GLN A 162 4.15 -17.24 32.29
C GLN A 162 5.69 -17.16 32.29
N ARG A 163 6.36 -17.80 31.33
CA ARG A 163 7.83 -17.78 31.19
C ARG A 163 8.37 -16.59 30.39
N THR A 164 7.51 -15.90 29.64
CA THR A 164 7.92 -14.83 28.74
C THR A 164 8.12 -13.54 29.55
N ASN A 165 9.36 -13.04 29.57
CA ASN A 165 9.72 -11.76 30.22
C ASN A 165 9.71 -10.56 29.24
N THR A 166 9.41 -10.82 27.96
CA THR A 166 9.40 -9.84 26.87
C THR A 166 8.01 -9.79 26.24
N CYS A 167 7.31 -8.66 26.40
CA CYS A 167 6.08 -8.45 25.66
C CYS A 167 6.35 -8.39 24.14
N HIS A 168 5.42 -8.91 23.34
CA HIS A 168 5.49 -8.90 21.87
C HIS A 168 5.44 -7.46 21.28
N ILE A 169 5.17 -6.44 22.10
CA ILE A 169 5.15 -5.01 21.71
C ILE A 169 5.81 -4.17 22.80
#